data_AF-A0A1L3ZKB1-F1
#
_entry.id   AF-A0A1L3ZKB1-F1
#
_cell.length_a   1.000
_cell.length_b   1.000
_cell.length_c   1.000
_cell.angle_alpha   90.00
_cell.angle_beta   90.00
_cell.angle_gamma   90.00
#
_symmetry.space_group_name_H-M   'P 1'
#
loop_
_entity.id
_entity.type
_entity.pdbx_description
1 polymer ?
#
loop_
_entity_poly.entity_id
_entity_poly.type
_entity_poly.pdbx_seq_one_letter_code
_entity_poly.pdbx_strand_id
1 'polypeptide(L)'
;MRLRARANQASGASRTFVVCEANRVIAYYALASGAVKQSEAPGRFRRNMPDPIPVAVLGRLAIDQSYQGRGFGRALVRDAGLRLINAAEILGIRGVLVHAISDDARAFYEAVGFLPSPSDPMMLLVGLHDLNNALTS
;
A
#
# COMPACT_ATOMS: atom_id res chain seq x y z
N MET A 1 14.78 9.84 8.94
CA MET A 1 13.94 8.74 8.38
C MET A 1 14.55 7.34 8.57
N ARG A 2 15.86 7.14 8.32
CA ARG A 2 16.56 5.84 8.50
C ARG A 2 16.44 5.21 9.90
N LEU A 3 16.53 5.99 10.97
CA LEU A 3 16.44 5.50 12.36
C LEU A 3 15.11 4.81 12.68
N ARG A 4 13.98 5.37 12.21
CA ARG A 4 12.64 4.82 12.48
C ARG A 4 12.33 3.58 11.63
N ALA A 5 12.79 3.53 10.37
CA ALA A 5 12.60 2.35 9.53
C ALA A 5 13.27 1.10 10.13
N ARG A 6 14.54 1.24 10.59
CA ARG A 6 15.27 0.15 11.23
C ARG A 6 14.63 -0.29 12.56
N ALA A 7 14.20 0.67 13.39
CA ALA A 7 13.52 0.38 14.65
C ALA A 7 12.14 -0.28 14.44
N ASN A 8 11.35 0.19 13.47
CA ASN A 8 10.04 -0.40 13.14
C ASN A 8 10.18 -1.80 12.54
N GLN A 9 11.22 -2.04 11.74
CA GLN A 9 11.50 -3.37 11.20
C GLN A 9 11.99 -4.35 12.28
N ALA A 10 12.82 -3.88 13.22
CA ALA A 10 13.29 -4.67 14.34
C ALA A 10 12.17 -5.00 15.34
N SER A 11 11.24 -4.06 15.58
CA SER A 11 10.07 -4.27 16.45
C SER A 11 8.91 -5.01 15.78
N GLY A 12 8.97 -5.26 14.47
CA GLY A 12 7.90 -5.91 13.72
C GLY A 12 6.72 -4.99 13.36
N ALA A 13 6.73 -3.72 13.78
CA ALA A 13 5.67 -2.74 13.53
C ALA A 13 5.46 -2.42 12.04
N SER A 14 6.49 -2.59 11.21
CA SER A 14 6.36 -2.54 9.75
C SER A 14 7.51 -3.27 9.06
N ARG A 15 7.28 -3.84 7.89
CA ARG A 15 8.33 -4.36 7.01
C ARG A 15 8.64 -3.34 5.91
N THR A 16 9.88 -2.87 5.83
CA THR A 16 10.34 -1.93 4.81
C THR A 16 11.10 -2.65 3.72
N PHE A 17 10.78 -2.32 2.47
CA PHE A 17 11.42 -2.84 1.27
C PHE A 17 12.07 -1.67 0.53
N VAL A 18 13.26 -1.89 -0.01
CA VAL A 18 14.07 -0.85 -0.64
C VAL A 18 14.52 -1.30 -2.02
N VAL A 19 14.57 -0.35 -2.95
CA VAL A 19 15.22 -0.49 -4.25
C VAL A 19 16.55 0.25 -4.18
N CYS A 20 17.63 -0.42 -4.54
CA CYS A 20 18.96 0.15 -4.54
C CYS A 20 19.52 0.20 -5.96
N GLU A 21 20.23 1.28 -6.26
CA GLU A 21 21.17 1.34 -7.39
C GLU A 21 22.58 1.40 -6.79
N ALA A 22 23.40 0.38 -7.09
CA ALA A 22 24.61 0.09 -6.34
C ALA A 22 24.35 0.10 -4.81
N ASN A 23 25.03 0.97 -4.06
CA ASN A 23 24.87 1.11 -2.61
C ASN A 23 23.93 2.24 -2.18
N ARG A 24 23.17 2.84 -3.11
CA ARG A 24 22.23 3.94 -2.80
C ARG A 24 20.79 3.44 -2.88
N VAL A 25 20.03 3.67 -1.80
CA VAL A 25 18.58 3.49 -1.82
C VAL A 25 17.95 4.59 -2.67
N ILE A 26 17.28 4.21 -3.75
CA ILE A 26 16.61 5.14 -4.68
C ILE A 26 15.09 5.14 -4.53
N ALA A 27 14.52 4.11 -3.92
CA ALA A 27 13.10 4.07 -3.60
C ALA A 27 12.83 3.10 -2.45
N TYR A 28 11.70 3.28 -1.75
CA TYR A 28 11.29 2.36 -0.70
C TYR A 28 9.79 2.39 -0.48
N TYR A 29 9.28 1.34 0.17
CA TYR A 29 7.95 1.35 0.77
C TYR A 29 7.91 0.54 2.06
N ALA A 30 6.86 0.73 2.86
CA ALA A 30 6.65 0.03 4.11
C ALA A 30 5.23 -0.54 4.23
N LEU A 31 5.14 -1.81 4.66
CA LEU A 31 3.90 -2.52 4.93
C LEU A 31 3.73 -2.77 6.43
N ALA A 32 2.51 -2.60 6.93
CA ALA A 32 2.11 -2.95 8.28
C ALA A 32 0.74 -3.65 8.27
N SER A 33 0.42 -4.41 9.31
CA SER A 33 -0.95 -4.86 9.53
C SER A 33 -1.84 -3.68 9.95
N GLY A 34 -3.12 -3.74 9.61
CA GLY A 34 -4.09 -2.76 10.06
C GLY A 34 -5.52 -3.23 9.86
N ALA A 35 -6.45 -2.34 10.18
CA ALA A 35 -7.86 -2.55 9.97
C ALA A 35 -8.54 -1.21 9.66
N VAL A 36 -9.66 -1.26 8.95
CA VAL A 36 -10.48 -0.09 8.59
C VAL A 36 -11.93 -0.33 8.98
N LYS A 37 -12.63 0.68 9.49
CA LYS A 37 -14.05 0.54 9.80
C LYS A 37 -14.85 0.33 8.52
N GLN A 38 -15.93 -0.44 8.58
CA GLN A 38 -16.79 -0.61 7.41
C GLN A 38 -17.34 0.71 6.87
N SER A 39 -17.66 1.67 7.73
CA SER A 39 -18.15 2.99 7.34
C SER A 39 -17.14 3.80 6.52
N GLU A 40 -15.85 3.48 6.63
CA GLU A 40 -14.75 4.19 5.98
C GLU A 40 -14.30 3.46 4.70
N ALA A 41 -14.95 2.36 4.31
CA ALA A 41 -14.55 1.56 3.15
C ALA A 41 -15.57 1.66 2.00
N PRO A 42 -15.13 1.69 0.72
CA PRO A 42 -16.02 1.62 -0.43
C PRO A 42 -16.94 0.41 -0.40
N GLY A 43 -18.16 0.54 -0.94
CA GLY A 43 -19.21 -0.50 -0.86
C GLY A 43 -18.74 -1.89 -1.33
N ARG A 44 -18.04 -1.97 -2.46
CA ARG A 44 -17.48 -3.25 -2.95
C ARG A 44 -16.40 -3.84 -2.05
N PHE A 45 -15.63 -2.98 -1.37
CA PHE A 45 -14.54 -3.39 -0.50
C PHE A 45 -15.06 -4.03 0.78
N ARG A 46 -16.10 -3.45 1.39
CA ARG A 46 -16.69 -3.88 2.67
C ARG A 46 -17.73 -4.99 2.60
N ARG A 47 -18.20 -5.35 1.40
CA ARG A 47 -19.23 -6.38 1.21
C ARG A 47 -18.78 -7.71 1.86
N ASN A 48 -19.65 -8.25 2.73
CA ASN A 48 -19.45 -9.53 3.44
C ASN A 48 -18.18 -9.60 4.32
N MET A 49 -17.66 -8.46 4.79
CA MET A 49 -16.50 -8.43 5.70
C MET A 49 -16.94 -8.23 7.16
N PRO A 50 -16.09 -8.60 8.14
CA PRO A 50 -16.25 -8.19 9.54
C PRO A 50 -16.05 -6.68 9.71
N ASP A 51 -16.33 -6.16 10.91
CA ASP A 51 -15.98 -4.81 11.33
C ASP A 51 -15.08 -4.89 12.58
N PRO A 52 -13.83 -4.40 12.54
CA PRO A 52 -13.18 -3.74 11.41
C PRO A 52 -12.70 -4.72 10.32
N ILE A 53 -12.57 -4.23 9.09
CA ILE A 53 -12.10 -4.99 7.93
C ILE A 53 -10.57 -5.12 8.00
N PRO A 54 -10.00 -6.34 7.95
CA PRO A 54 -8.55 -6.52 8.00
C PRO A 54 -7.88 -6.09 6.70
N VAL A 55 -6.83 -5.27 6.79
CA VAL A 55 -6.10 -4.73 5.64
C VAL A 55 -4.59 -4.71 5.89
N ALA A 56 -3.83 -4.60 4.81
CA ALA A 56 -2.44 -4.18 4.88
C ALA A 56 -2.36 -2.66 4.70
N VAL A 57 -1.57 -1.98 5.54
CA VAL A 57 -1.32 -0.55 5.43
C VAL A 57 -0.03 -0.31 4.66
N LEU A 58 -0.13 0.37 3.52
CA LEU A 58 1.00 0.92 2.79
C LEU A 58 1.38 2.26 3.43
N GLY A 59 2.17 2.21 4.50
CA GLY A 59 2.42 3.38 5.34
C GLY A 59 3.27 4.45 4.67
N ARG A 60 4.22 4.05 3.82
CA ARG A 60 5.05 4.97 3.03
C ARG A 60 5.38 4.34 1.69
N LEU A 61 5.39 5.14 0.65
CA LEU A 61 5.99 4.85 -0.65
C LEU A 61 6.69 6.13 -1.08
N ALA A 62 8.00 6.07 -1.32
CA ALA A 62 8.74 7.23 -1.78
C ALA A 62 9.86 6.83 -2.74
N ILE A 63 10.10 7.72 -3.69
CA ILE A 63 11.08 7.57 -4.75
C ILE A 63 11.95 8.83 -4.72
N ASP A 64 13.26 8.62 -4.81
CA ASP A 64 14.23 9.69 -4.96
C ASP A 64 13.88 10.58 -6.16
N GLN A 65 13.96 11.90 -5.98
CA GLN A 65 13.49 12.87 -6.96
C GLN A 65 14.14 12.67 -8.34
N SER A 66 15.41 12.28 -8.41
CA SER A 66 16.08 12.07 -9.70
C SER A 66 15.58 10.82 -10.45
N TYR A 67 14.82 9.95 -9.79
CA TYR A 67 14.26 8.71 -10.33
C TYR A 67 12.74 8.76 -10.47
N GLN A 68 12.09 9.86 -10.11
CA GLN A 68 10.65 10.04 -10.33
C GLN A 68 10.31 10.08 -11.83
N GLY A 69 9.07 9.75 -12.18
CA GLY A 69 8.61 9.68 -13.58
C GLY A 69 9.13 8.48 -14.38
N ARG A 70 10.01 7.64 -13.81
CA ARG A 70 10.60 6.47 -14.50
C ARG A 70 9.87 5.15 -14.24
N GLY A 71 8.61 5.20 -13.82
CA GLY A 71 7.79 4.01 -13.56
C GLY A 71 8.00 3.31 -12.21
N PHE A 72 8.96 3.74 -11.38
CA PHE A 72 9.21 3.12 -10.06
C PHE A 72 7.97 3.10 -9.16
N GLY A 73 7.11 4.11 -9.20
CA GLY A 73 5.90 4.13 -8.35
C GLY A 73 4.99 2.94 -8.61
N ARG A 74 4.64 2.70 -9.88
CA ARG A 74 3.83 1.54 -10.28
C ARG A 74 4.56 0.23 -9.99
N ALA A 75 5.87 0.17 -10.24
CA ALA A 75 6.68 -1.01 -9.94
C ALA A 75 6.70 -1.37 -8.44
N LEU A 76 6.78 -0.37 -7.55
CA LEU A 76 6.73 -0.56 -6.10
C LEU A 76 5.34 -1.02 -5.63
N VAL A 77 4.26 -0.44 -6.15
CA VAL A 77 2.90 -0.90 -5.82
C VAL A 77 2.70 -2.34 -6.29
N ARG A 78 3.23 -2.69 -7.46
CA ARG A 78 3.24 -4.06 -7.99
C ARG A 78 3.99 -5.03 -7.07
N ASP A 79 5.21 -4.69 -6.66
CA ASP A 79 5.99 -5.51 -5.72
C ASP A 79 5.27 -5.67 -4.37
N ALA A 80 4.68 -4.59 -3.83
CA ALA A 80 3.87 -4.65 -2.62
C ALA A 80 2.64 -5.56 -2.77
N GLY A 81 1.93 -5.44 -3.90
CA GLY A 81 0.76 -6.26 -4.21
C GLY A 81 1.10 -7.75 -4.26
N LEU A 82 2.16 -8.14 -4.98
CA LEU A 82 2.61 -9.54 -5.06
C LEU A 82 2.95 -10.11 -3.69
N ARG A 83 3.62 -9.34 -2.83
CA ARG A 83 3.94 -9.78 -1.46
C ARG A 83 2.70 -9.97 -0.61
N LEU A 84 1.72 -9.09 -0.76
CA LEU A 84 0.48 -9.16 0.02
C LEU A 84 -0.45 -10.28 -0.45
N ILE A 85 -0.49 -10.56 -1.76
CA ILE A 85 -1.19 -11.73 -2.30
C ILE A 85 -0.61 -13.00 -1.69
N ASN A 86 0.72 -13.16 -1.70
CA ASN A 86 1.38 -14.30 -1.07
C ASN A 86 1.11 -14.37 0.44
N ALA A 87 1.09 -13.23 1.14
CA ALA A 87 0.76 -13.21 2.57
C ALA A 87 -0.70 -13.58 2.85
N ALA A 88 -1.61 -13.29 1.93
CA ALA A 88 -3.05 -13.53 2.09
C ALA A 88 -3.41 -15.03 2.05
N GLU A 89 -2.52 -15.89 1.57
CA GLU A 89 -2.68 -17.36 1.63
C GLU A 89 -2.75 -17.88 3.06
N ILE A 90 -2.15 -17.16 4.02
CA ILE A 90 -2.06 -17.59 5.42
C ILE A 90 -2.62 -16.56 6.42
N LEU A 91 -2.86 -15.32 5.99
CA LEU A 91 -3.40 -14.23 6.81
C LEU A 91 -4.64 -13.61 6.18
N GLY A 92 -5.65 -13.30 6.98
CA GLY A 92 -6.81 -12.55 6.52
C GLY A 92 -6.42 -11.13 6.10
N ILE A 93 -6.36 -10.84 4.80
CA ILE A 93 -6.07 -9.52 4.23
C ILE A 93 -7.10 -9.23 3.14
N ARG A 94 -7.94 -8.21 3.31
CA ARG A 94 -8.93 -7.83 2.28
C ARG A 94 -8.30 -7.07 1.11
N GLY A 95 -7.30 -6.27 1.42
CA GLY A 95 -6.77 -5.27 0.51
C GLY A 95 -5.71 -4.39 1.15
N VAL A 96 -5.34 -3.36 0.42
CA VAL A 96 -4.34 -2.37 0.83
C VAL A 96 -5.04 -1.06 1.13
N LEU A 97 -4.63 -0.43 2.22
CA LEU A 97 -5.01 0.90 2.63
C LEU A 97 -3.79 1.82 2.56
N VAL A 98 -3.97 3.02 2.02
CA VAL A 98 -2.95 4.08 2.04
C VAL A 98 -3.57 5.41 2.45
N HIS A 99 -2.83 6.19 3.22
CA HIS A 99 -3.14 7.62 3.38
C HIS A 99 -2.21 8.41 2.46
N ALA A 100 -2.78 9.00 1.42
CA ALA A 100 -2.05 9.92 0.56
C ALA A 100 -1.67 11.18 1.35
N ILE A 101 -0.50 11.74 1.05
CA ILE A 101 0.04 12.94 1.72
C ILE A 101 -0.20 14.23 0.93
N SER A 102 -0.64 14.10 -0.33
CA SER A 102 -0.89 15.20 -1.26
C SER A 102 -1.87 14.76 -2.34
N ASP A 103 -2.51 15.72 -3.02
CA ASP A 103 -3.40 15.44 -4.15
C ASP A 103 -2.69 14.72 -5.30
N ASP A 104 -1.42 15.04 -5.56
CA ASP A 104 -0.62 14.30 -6.56
C ASP A 104 -0.46 12.83 -6.17
N ALA A 105 -0.23 12.54 -4.89
CA ALA A 105 -0.14 11.17 -4.40
C ALA A 105 -1.50 10.48 -4.47
N ARG A 106 -2.59 11.17 -4.13
CA ARG A 106 -3.96 10.66 -4.27
C ARG A 106 -4.26 10.30 -5.73
N ALA A 107 -4.02 11.22 -6.65
CA ALA A 107 -4.21 11.02 -8.09
C ALA A 107 -3.35 9.86 -8.63
N PHE A 108 -2.11 9.72 -8.14
CA PHE A 108 -1.28 8.56 -8.45
C PHE A 108 -1.93 7.24 -8.01
N TYR A 109 -2.43 7.15 -6.77
CA TYR A 109 -3.06 5.92 -6.27
C TYR A 109 -4.39 5.61 -6.99
N GLU A 110 -5.20 6.63 -7.28
CA GLU A 110 -6.42 6.50 -8.10
C GLU A 110 -6.09 5.97 -9.50
N ALA A 111 -5.04 6.49 -10.14
CA ALA A 111 -4.55 6.03 -11.44
C ALA A 111 -3.93 4.62 -11.41
N VAL A 112 -3.67 4.06 -10.23
CA VAL A 112 -3.27 2.66 -10.02
C VAL A 112 -4.47 1.77 -9.69
N GLY A 113 -5.66 2.35 -9.45
CA GLY A 113 -6.92 1.62 -9.22
C GLY A 113 -7.37 1.60 -7.75
N PHE A 114 -6.72 2.37 -6.87
CA PHE A 114 -7.25 2.59 -5.52
C PHE A 114 -8.49 3.47 -5.58
N LEU A 115 -9.42 3.23 -4.66
CA LEU A 115 -10.61 4.06 -4.51
C LEU A 115 -10.53 4.89 -3.23
N PRO A 116 -10.98 6.15 -3.24
CA PRO A 116 -11.10 6.95 -2.04
C PRO A 116 -12.15 6.35 -1.09
N SER A 117 -11.89 6.50 0.20
CA SER A 117 -12.85 6.25 1.25
C SER A 117 -14.03 7.24 1.13
N PRO A 118 -15.28 6.80 1.42
CA PRO A 118 -16.42 7.71 1.49
C PRO A 118 -16.30 8.76 2.61
N SER A 119 -15.46 8.53 3.62
CA SER A 119 -15.28 9.44 4.77
C SER A 119 -14.04 10.33 4.65
N ASP A 120 -13.04 9.94 3.85
CA ASP A 120 -11.81 10.69 3.67
C ASP A 120 -11.21 10.44 2.27
N PRO A 121 -11.24 11.43 1.35
CA PRO A 121 -10.64 11.30 0.02
C PRO A 121 -9.14 11.00 0.01
N MET A 122 -8.41 11.34 1.09
CA MET A 122 -6.98 11.08 1.22
C MET A 122 -6.69 9.65 1.72
N MET A 123 -7.70 8.94 2.21
CA MET A 123 -7.62 7.54 2.56
C MET A 123 -8.09 6.70 1.37
N LEU A 124 -7.20 5.95 0.75
CA LEU A 124 -7.53 5.13 -0.41
C LEU A 124 -7.35 3.64 -0.14
N LEU A 125 -8.21 2.84 -0.77
CA LEU A 125 -8.26 1.40 -0.62
C LEU A 125 -8.32 0.68 -1.96
N VAL A 126 -7.61 -0.44 -2.07
CA VAL A 126 -7.71 -1.36 -3.21
C VAL A 126 -7.84 -2.80 -2.71
N GLY A 127 -8.77 -3.57 -3.27
CA GLY A 127 -8.93 -4.97 -2.93
C GLY A 127 -7.78 -5.83 -3.45
N LEU A 128 -7.40 -6.89 -2.73
CA LEU A 128 -6.38 -7.83 -3.24
C LEU A 128 -6.81 -8.50 -4.56
N HIS A 129 -8.11 -8.76 -4.73
CA HIS A 129 -8.64 -9.25 -5.99
C HIS A 129 -8.39 -8.27 -7.16
N ASP A 130 -8.64 -6.97 -6.94
CA ASP A 130 -8.43 -5.94 -7.95
C ASP A 130 -6.93 -5.81 -8.28
N LEU A 131 -6.06 -5.88 -7.26
CA LEU A 131 -4.61 -5.92 -7.44
C LEU A 131 -4.16 -7.15 -8.22
N ASN A 132 -4.67 -8.33 -7.90
CA ASN A 132 -4.30 -9.57 -8.58
C ASN A 132 -4.64 -9.50 -10.07
N ASN A 133 -5.84 -9.02 -10.41
CA ASN A 133 -6.25 -8.86 -11.81
C ASN A 133 -5.33 -7.89 -12.56
N ALA A 134 -4.94 -6.77 -11.93
CA ALA A 134 -4.01 -5.81 -12.53
C ALA A 134 -2.59 -6.37 -12.72
N LEU A 135 -2.21 -7.42 -11.99
CA LEU A 135 -0.88 -8.04 -12.04
C LEU A 135 -0.78 -9.18 -13.06
N THR A 136 -1.91 -9.80 -13.40
CA THR A 136 -2.02 -10.90 -14.38
C THR A 136 -2.47 -10.44 -15.76
N SER A 137 -2.79 -9.15 -15.93
CA SER A 137 -3.16 -8.52 -17.20
C SER A 137 -1.96 -8.00 -17.99
#